data_AF-A0ABD7GQ66-F1
#
_entry.id   AF-A0ABD7GQ66-F1
#
_cell.length_a   1.000
_cell.length_b   1.000
_cell.length_c   1.000
_cell.angle_alpha   90.00
_cell.angle_beta   90.00
_cell.angle_gamma   90.00
#
_symmetry.space_group_name_H-M   'P 1'
#
loop_
_entity.id
_entity.type
_entity.pdbx_description
1 polymer ?
#
loop_
_entity_poly.entity_id
_entity_poly.type
_entity_poly.pdbx_seq_one_letter_code
_entity_poly.pdbx_strand_id
1 'polypeptide(L)'
;MAAVKIAATIIIFPLLEELVFRGIILSSFLNAFGEKAGYIIGGLTVSFLFAVIHKQYSFPTKIQMFALSLIFCGARYQSRGLLLPILLHAFCIALGLYIELK
;
A
#
# COMPACT_ATOMS: atom_id res chain seq x y z
N MET A 1 26.57 -1.37 3.59
CA MET A 1 25.41 -0.98 4.43
C MET A 1 24.35 -0.20 3.65
N ALA A 2 24.70 0.81 2.82
CA ALA A 2 23.72 1.60 2.07
C ALA A 2 22.88 0.81 1.05
N ALA A 3 23.51 -0.06 0.25
CA ALA A 3 22.81 -0.90 -0.73
C ALA A 3 21.73 -1.81 -0.10
N VAL A 4 22.03 -2.38 1.07
CA VAL A 4 21.09 -3.23 1.83
C VAL A 4 19.87 -2.41 2.30
N LYS A 5 20.07 -1.17 2.77
CA LYS A 5 18.98 -0.29 3.17
C LYS A 5 18.09 0.10 1.99
N ILE A 6 18.69 0.45 0.85
CA ILE A 6 17.95 0.82 -0.36
C ILE A 6 17.10 -0.36 -0.87
N ALA A 7 17.70 -1.55 -0.94
CA ALA A 7 16.99 -2.76 -1.35
C ALA A 7 15.84 -3.11 -0.38
N ALA A 8 16.06 -2.97 0.94
CA ALA A 8 15.00 -3.18 1.93
C ALA A 8 13.83 -2.20 1.71
N THR A 9 14.11 -0.91 1.55
CA THR A 9 13.10 0.15 1.34
C THR A 9 12.30 -0.03 0.05
N ILE A 10 12.94 -0.38 -1.07
CA ILE A 10 12.27 -0.47 -2.37
C ILE A 10 11.58 -1.82 -2.58
N ILE A 11 12.07 -2.90 -1.97
CA ILE A 11 11.59 -4.26 -2.26
C ILE A 11 10.89 -4.87 -1.05
N ILE A 12 11.60 -4.97 0.08
CA ILE A 12 11.13 -5.76 1.23
C ILE A 12 9.94 -5.09 1.92
N PHE A 13 10.02 -3.79 2.20
CA PHE A 13 8.92 -3.05 2.84
C PHE A 13 7.62 -3.09 2.01
N PRO A 14 7.61 -2.68 0.73
CA PRO A 14 6.38 -2.73 -0.06
C PRO A 14 5.84 -4.16 -0.21
N LEU A 15 6.69 -5.18 -0.34
CA LEU A 15 6.24 -6.58 -0.36
C LEU A 15 5.48 -6.96 0.93
N LEU A 16 6.07 -6.68 2.10
CA LEU A 16 5.47 -7.03 3.38
C LEU A 16 4.21 -6.21 3.67
N GLU A 17 4.23 -4.92 3.38
CA GLU A 17 3.08 -4.05 3.58
C GLU A 17 1.91 -4.47 2.69
N GLU A 18 2.13 -4.73 1.40
CA GLU A 18 1.04 -5.20 0.52
C GLU A 18 0.51 -6.58 0.92
N LEU A 19 1.39 -7.49 1.39
CA LEU A 19 0.96 -8.79 1.90
C LEU A 19 0.05 -8.64 3.12
N VAL A 20 0.39 -7.77 4.07
CA VAL A 20 -0.43 -7.53 5.25
C VAL A 20 -1.73 -6.82 4.89
N PHE A 21 -1.65 -5.67 4.22
CA PHE A 21 -2.80 -4.82 3.97
C PHE A 21 -3.77 -5.39 2.92
N ARG A 22 -3.25 -5.86 1.78
CA ARG A 22 -4.08 -6.32 0.65
C ARG A 22 -4.17 -7.84 0.61
N GLY A 23 -3.13 -8.54 1.04
CA GLY A 23 -3.11 -10.00 1.09
C GLY A 23 -3.93 -10.59 2.25
N ILE A 24 -3.83 -10.01 3.45
CA ILE A 24 -4.48 -10.53 4.65
C ILE A 24 -5.72 -9.73 5.03
N ILE A 25 -5.58 -8.42 5.30
CA ILE A 25 -6.67 -7.62 5.84
C ILE A 25 -7.79 -7.45 4.80
N LEU A 26 -7.49 -6.92 3.61
CA LEU A 26 -8.49 -6.76 2.56
C LEU A 26 -9.15 -8.09 2.17
N SER A 27 -8.37 -9.16 2.03
CA SER A 27 -8.90 -10.49 1.74
C SER A 27 -9.86 -11.00 2.81
N SER A 28 -9.60 -10.69 4.09
CA SER A 28 -10.53 -11.01 5.18
C SER A 28 -11.89 -10.30 4.99
N PHE A 29 -11.90 -9.04 4.57
CA PHE A 29 -13.15 -8.33 4.24
C PHE A 29 -13.85 -8.91 3.00
N LEU A 30 -13.10 -9.27 1.96
CA LEU A 30 -13.66 -9.92 0.76
C LEU A 30 -14.32 -11.26 1.10
N ASN A 31 -13.68 -12.03 1.97
CA ASN A 31 -14.21 -13.32 2.43
C ASN A 31 -15.45 -13.14 3.33
N ALA A 32 -15.49 -12.11 4.18
CA ALA A 32 -16.58 -11.90 5.12
C ALA A 32 -17.83 -11.25 4.49
N PHE A 33 -17.64 -10.32 3.54
CA PHE A 33 -18.73 -9.47 3.03
C PHE A 33 -18.98 -9.62 1.52
N GLY A 34 -18.26 -10.53 0.85
CA GLY A 34 -18.30 -10.68 -0.61
C GLY A 34 -17.56 -9.55 -1.33
N GLU A 35 -17.47 -9.65 -2.66
CA GLU A 35 -16.57 -8.80 -3.44
C GLU A 35 -16.94 -7.31 -3.36
N LYS A 36 -18.18 -6.94 -3.67
CA LYS A 36 -18.60 -5.54 -3.74
C LYS A 36 -18.48 -4.83 -2.39
N ALA A 37 -19.07 -5.39 -1.33
CA ALA A 37 -19.02 -4.78 0.00
C ALA A 37 -17.63 -4.90 0.62
N GLY A 38 -16.91 -6.00 0.39
CA GLY A 38 -15.56 -6.20 0.88
C GLY A 38 -14.54 -5.21 0.31
N TYR A 39 -14.62 -4.86 -0.99
CA TYR A 39 -13.76 -3.82 -1.56
C TYR A 39 -14.11 -2.42 -1.05
N ILE A 40 -15.40 -2.10 -0.85
CA ILE A 40 -15.81 -0.79 -0.33
C ILE A 40 -15.37 -0.64 1.13
N ILE A 41 -15.82 -1.55 2.00
CA ILE A 41 -15.56 -1.46 3.44
C ILE A 41 -14.08 -1.74 3.71
N GLY A 42 -13.56 -2.87 3.21
CA GLY A 42 -12.18 -3.27 3.41
C GLY A 42 -11.19 -2.30 2.75
N GLY A 43 -11.49 -1.76 1.57
CA GLY A 43 -10.63 -0.78 0.91
C GLY A 43 -10.51 0.52 1.70
N LEU A 44 -11.62 1.03 2.26
CA LEU A 44 -11.61 2.21 3.13
C LEU A 44 -10.88 1.92 4.45
N THR A 45 -11.15 0.79 5.10
CA THR A 45 -10.50 0.41 6.36
C THR A 45 -8.99 0.24 6.18
N VAL A 46 -8.56 -0.52 5.17
CA VAL A 46 -7.14 -0.73 4.88
C VAL A 46 -6.44 0.59 4.57
N SER A 47 -7.08 1.48 3.82
CA SER A 47 -6.47 2.77 3.46
C SER A 47 -6.36 3.73 4.63
N PHE A 48 -7.35 3.72 5.51
CA PHE A 48 -7.28 4.46 6.77
C PHE A 48 -6.14 3.92 7.65
N LEU A 49 -6.09 2.60 7.87
CA LEU A 49 -5.05 1.95 8.67
C LEU A 49 -3.65 2.25 8.10
N PHE A 50 -3.49 2.12 6.78
CA PHE A 50 -2.24 2.42 6.08
C PHE A 50 -1.78 3.85 6.38
N ALA A 51 -2.66 4.85 6.29
CA ALA A 51 -2.28 6.24 6.58
C ALA A 51 -1.93 6.51 8.06
N VAL A 52 -2.65 5.90 9.01
CA VAL A 52 -2.46 6.21 10.45
C VAL A 52 -1.24 5.52 11.07
N ILE A 53 -0.80 4.37 10.54
CA ILE A 53 0.43 3.70 11.03
C ILE A 53 1.70 4.50 10.71
N HIS A 54 1.63 5.35 9.68
CA HIS A 54 2.72 6.20 9.19
C HIS A 54 2.90 7.46 10.06
N LYS A 55 3.16 7.26 11.35
CA LYS A 55 3.18 8.34 12.37
C LYS A 55 4.22 9.42 12.11
N GLN A 56 5.32 9.09 11.43
CA GLN A 56 6.44 9.98 11.10
C GLN A 56 6.07 11.10 10.11
N TYR A 57 4.95 10.99 9.40
CA TYR A 57 4.56 11.97 8.39
C TYR A 57 3.52 12.98 8.89
N SER A 58 3.52 14.16 8.27
CA SER A 58 2.57 15.24 8.52
C SER A 58 1.13 14.85 8.14
N PHE A 59 0.13 15.58 8.65
CA PHE A 59 -1.27 15.31 8.32
C PHE A 59 -1.58 15.41 6.81
N PRO A 60 -1.12 16.44 6.07
CA PRO A 60 -1.28 16.49 4.61
C PRO A 60 -0.69 15.27 3.89
N THR A 61 0.50 14.81 4.29
CA THR A 61 1.12 13.61 3.70
C THR A 61 0.31 12.36 4.00
N LYS A 62 -0.30 12.24 5.18
CA LYS A 62 -1.19 11.11 5.51
C LYS A 62 -2.43 11.06 4.63
N ILE A 63 -2.98 12.22 4.22
CA ILE A 63 -4.08 12.27 3.24
C ILE A 63 -3.63 11.70 1.89
N GLN A 64 -2.41 12.04 1.45
CA GLN A 64 -1.84 11.48 0.22
C GLN A 64 -1.63 9.97 0.33
N MET A 65 -1.15 9.48 1.48
CA MET A 65 -0.99 8.04 1.73
C MET A 65 -2.32 7.28 1.73
N PHE A 66 -3.38 7.88 2.29
CA PHE A 66 -4.73 7.32 2.21
C PHE A 66 -5.18 7.19 0.75
N ALA A 67 -5.03 8.25 -0.05
CA ALA A 67 -5.39 8.23 -1.47
C ALA A 67 -4.56 7.22 -2.26
N LEU A 68 -3.25 7.14 -2.00
CA LEU A 68 -2.37 6.16 -2.63
C LEU A 68 -2.77 4.73 -2.28
N SER A 69 -3.15 4.49 -1.02
CA SER A 69 -3.63 3.17 -0.60
C SER A 69 -4.92 2.76 -1.32
N LEU A 70 -5.84 3.69 -1.58
CA LEU A 70 -7.04 3.40 -2.37
C LEU A 70 -6.67 2.98 -3.80
N ILE A 71 -5.66 3.63 -4.41
CA ILE A 71 -5.15 3.23 -5.73
C ILE A 71 -4.60 1.80 -5.69
N PHE A 72 -3.86 1.41 -4.65
CA PHE A 72 -3.36 0.04 -4.52
C PHE A 72 -4.49 -0.98 -4.32
N CYS A 73 -5.54 -0.63 -3.58
CA CYS A 73 -6.76 -1.45 -3.50
C CYS A 73 -7.43 -1.60 -4.88
N GLY A 74 -7.51 -0.52 -5.67
CA GLY A 74 -7.98 -0.56 -7.05
C GLY A 74 -7.10 -1.42 -7.97
N ALA A 75 -5.78 -1.36 -7.80
CA ALA A 75 -4.83 -2.22 -8.50
C ALA A 75 -5.03 -3.70 -8.13
N ARG A 76 -5.29 -4.02 -6.86
CA ARG A 76 -5.64 -5.37 -6.40
C ARG A 76 -6.99 -5.85 -6.97
N TYR A 77 -7.96 -4.95 -7.12
CA TYR A 77 -9.24 -5.22 -7.77
C TYR A 77 -9.04 -5.57 -9.25
N GLN A 78 -8.31 -4.73 -9.99
CA GLN A 78 -8.09 -4.89 -11.42
C GLN A 78 -7.25 -6.13 -11.76
N SER A 79 -6.15 -6.36 -11.03
CA SER A 79 -5.19 -7.43 -11.35
C SER A 79 -5.55 -8.78 -10.73
N ARG A 80 -6.48 -8.82 -9.78
CA ARG A 80 -6.83 -10.01 -8.98
C ARG A 80 -5.66 -10.64 -8.19
N GLY A 81 -4.49 -10.02 -8.18
CA GLY A 81 -3.29 -10.49 -7.48
C GLY A 81 -2.56 -9.37 -6.74
N LEU A 82 -1.45 -9.71 -6.07
CA LEU A 82 -0.65 -8.75 -5.30
C LEU A 82 0.51 -8.13 -6.10
N LEU A 83 0.89 -8.71 -7.23
CA LEU A 83 2.05 -8.23 -7.99
C LEU A 83 1.89 -6.77 -8.43
N LEU A 84 0.72 -6.40 -8.98
CA LEU A 84 0.49 -5.02 -9.42
C LEU A 84 0.57 -3.99 -8.27
N PRO A 85 -0.14 -4.15 -7.14
CA PRO A 85 0.00 -3.21 -6.02
C PRO A 85 1.43 -3.20 -5.44
N ILE A 86 2.13 -4.34 -5.38
CA ILE A 86 3.54 -4.39 -4.93
C ILE A 86 4.44 -3.54 -5.83
N LEU A 87 4.33 -3.73 -7.15
CA LEU A 87 5.16 -2.99 -8.11
C LEU A 87 4.85 -1.49 -8.08
N LEU A 88 3.58 -1.10 -7.95
CA LEU A 88 3.19 0.30 -7.82
C LEU A 88 3.73 0.92 -6.53
N HIS A 89 3.67 0.20 -5.42
CA HIS A 89 4.20 0.68 -4.15
C HIS A 89 5.72 0.85 -4.20
N ALA A 90 6.44 -0.17 -4.68
CA ALA A 90 7.88 -0.10 -4.89
C ALA A 90 8.28 1.07 -5.81
N PHE A 91 7.50 1.30 -6.88
CA PHE A 91 7.71 2.43 -7.79
C PHE A 91 7.52 3.79 -7.09
N CYS A 92 6.47 3.97 -6.29
CA CYS A 92 6.24 5.21 -5.54
C CYS A 92 7.40 5.53 -4.58
N ILE A 93 7.92 4.52 -3.89
CA ILE A 93 9.08 4.67 -3.01
C ILE A 93 10.32 5.07 -3.82
N ALA A 94 10.61 4.36 -4.92
CA ALA A 94 11.76 4.67 -5.77
C ALA A 94 11.67 6.08 -6.37
N LEU A 95 10.47 6.50 -6.79
CA LEU A 95 10.23 7.85 -7.32
C LEU A 95 10.45 8.93 -6.25
N GLY A 96 9.94 8.73 -5.03
CA GLY A 96 10.15 9.66 -3.93
C GLY A 96 11.64 9.84 -3.62
N LEU A 97 12.37 8.72 -3.50
CA LEU A 97 13.83 8.74 -3.28
C LEU A 97 14.57 9.44 -4.43
N TYR A 98 14.18 9.22 -5.67
CA TYR A 98 14.79 9.88 -6.83
C TYR A 98 14.58 11.39 -6.83
N ILE A 99 13.39 11.85 -6.42
CA ILE A 99 13.07 13.28 -6.32
C ILE A 99 13.90 13.93 -5.19
N GLU A 100 14.08 13.25 -4.05
CA GLU A 100 14.87 13.78 -2.92
C GLU A 100 16.39 13.84 -3.20
N LEU A 101 16.89 13.00 -4.10
CA LEU A 101 18.31 12.96 -4.48
C LEU A 101 18.68 13.98 -5.58
N LYS A 102 17.70 14.70 -6.12
CA LYS A 102 17.90 15.78 -7.10
C LYS A 102 17.82 17.15 -6.44
#